data_AF-A0A8S7Y7A2-F1
#
_entry.id   AF-A0A8S7Y7A2-F1
#
_cell.length_a   1.000
_cell.length_b   1.000
_cell.length_c   1.000
_cell.angle_alpha   90.00
_cell.angle_beta   90.00
_cell.angle_gamma   90.00
#
_symmetry.space_group_name_H-M   'P 1'
#
loop_
_entity.id
_entity.type
_entity.pdbx_description
1 polymer ?
#
loop_
_entity_poly.entity_id
_entity_poly.type
_entity_poly.pdbx_seq_one_letter_code
_entity_poly.pdbx_strand_id
1 'polypeptide(L)' 'MQLSSSEPCVVILTEKEVEVSVNNHATFTLPKNYLAAFACNNNVIELSTLNHVLITHINRNIINDYLLFLNKNL' A
#
# COMPACT_ATOMS: atom_id res chain seq x y z
N MET A 1 -7.32 3.20 -11.72
CA MET A 1 -7.06 4.23 -10.67
C MET A 1 -5.56 4.36 -10.51
N GLN A 2 -5.03 5.58 -10.45
CA GLN A 2 -3.62 5.81 -10.21
C GLN A 2 -3.44 6.34 -8.79
N LEU A 3 -2.58 5.67 -8.02
CA LEU A 3 -2.13 6.11 -6.71
C LEU A 3 -0.76 6.75 -6.87
N SER A 4 -0.68 7.99 -6.40
CA SER A 4 0.58 8.66 -6.14
C SER A 4 0.64 8.91 -4.63
N SER A 5 1.77 8.55 -4.02
CA SER A 5 1.99 8.82 -2.61
C SER A 5 3.41 9.30 -2.38
N SER A 6 3.53 10.40 -1.64
CA SER A 6 4.78 10.89 -1.08
C SER A 6 5.14 10.19 0.25
N GLU A 7 4.23 9.36 0.78
CA GLU A 7 4.45 8.61 2.00
C GLU A 7 5.30 7.36 1.74
N PRO A 8 6.04 6.85 2.74
CA PRO A 8 6.93 5.72 2.58
C PRO A 8 6.22 4.40 2.29
N CYS A 9 4.93 4.28 2.60
CA CYS A 9 4.18 3.04 2.40
C CYS A 9 2.70 3.32 2.10
N VAL A 10 2.13 2.52 1.19
CA VAL A 10 0.69 2.44 0.95
C VAL A 10 0.23 1.01 1.21
N VAL A 11 -0.78 0.88 2.05
CA VAL A 11 -1.45 -0.39 2.31
C VAL A 11 -2.80 -0.39 1.60
N ILE A 12 -3.08 -1.48 0.89
CA ILE A 12 -4.37 -1.70 0.25
C ILE A 12 -5.01 -3.01 0.71
N LEU A 13 -6.32 -2.97 0.87
CA LEU A 13 -7.15 -4.15 1.12
C LEU A 13 -8.05 -4.39 -0.10
N THR A 14 -7.98 -5.58 -0.69
CA THR A 14 -8.78 -5.91 -1.87
C THR A 14 -10.09 -6.60 -1.48
N GLU A 15 -11.24 -6.18 -2.03
CA GLU A 15 -12.53 -6.90 -1.87
C GLU A 15 -12.84 -7.86 -3.03
N LYS A 16 -12.06 -7.74 -4.09
CA LYS A 16 -12.11 -8.53 -5.32
C LYS A 16 -10.71 -8.67 -5.88
N GLU A 17 -10.56 -9.41 -6.97
CA GLU A 17 -9.30 -9.45 -7.68
C GLU A 17 -8.94 -8.05 -8.24
N VAL A 18 -7.68 -7.65 -8.04
CA VAL A 18 -7.17 -6.34 -8.46
C VAL A 18 -5.86 -6.54 -9.22
N GLU A 19 -5.80 -6.01 -10.44
CA GLU A 19 -4.54 -5.92 -11.19
C GLU A 19 -3.79 -4.69 -10.73
N VAL A 20 -2.49 -4.85 -10.53
CA VAL A 20 -1.56 -3.83 -10.05
C VAL A 20 -0.41 -3.71 -11.01
N SER A 21 -0.04 -2.48 -11.36
CA SER A 21 1.26 -2.15 -11.96
C SER A 21 1.97 -1.13 -11.08
N VAL A 22 3.29 -1.23 -10.98
CA VAL A 22 4.13 -0.28 -10.27
C VAL A 22 5.14 0.27 -11.26
N ASN A 23 5.23 1.59 -11.40
CA ASN A 23 6.16 2.30 -12.30
C ASN A 23 6.16 1.75 -13.74
N ASN A 24 5.00 1.39 -14.28
CA ASN A 24 4.84 0.79 -15.62
C ASN A 24 5.60 -0.54 -15.81
N HIS A 25 5.97 -1.23 -14.73
CA HIS A 25 6.44 -2.61 -14.80
C HIS A 25 5.28 -3.57 -15.07
N ALA A 26 5.63 -4.83 -15.36
CA ALA A 26 4.68 -5.90 -15.61
C ALA A 26 3.58 -5.95 -14.55
N THR A 27 2.34 -6.15 -15.00
CA THR A 27 1.18 -6.26 -14.12
C THR A 27 1.24 -7.56 -13.33
N PHE A 28 0.75 -7.51 -12.11
CA PHE A 28 0.49 -8.68 -11.28
C PHE A 28 -0.87 -8.54 -10.62
N THR A 29 -1.40 -9.66 -10.16
CA THR A 29 -2.75 -9.73 -9.64
C THR A 29 -2.73 -9.96 -8.14
N LEU A 30 -3.46 -9.14 -7.40
CA LEU A 30 -3.80 -9.38 -6.01
C LEU A 30 -5.15 -10.10 -5.93
N PRO A 31 -5.24 -11.22 -5.20
CA PRO A 31 -6.49 -11.95 -5.07
C PRO A 31 -7.50 -11.16 -4.24
N LYS A 32 -8.75 -11.62 -4.22
CA LYS A 32 -9.80 -11.11 -3.32
C LYS A 32 -9.42 -11.30 -1.85
N ASN A 33 -9.83 -10.34 -1.00
CA ASN A 33 -9.63 -10.36 0.46
C ASN A 33 -8.15 -10.41 0.85
N TYR A 34 -7.32 -9.64 0.14
CA TYR A 34 -5.88 -9.63 0.31
C TYR A 34 -5.40 -8.27 0.81
N LEU A 35 -4.51 -8.28 1.80
CA LEU A 35 -3.86 -7.09 2.31
C LEU A 35 -2.44 -7.02 1.73
N ALA A 36 -2.15 -5.97 0.98
CA ALA A 36 -0.83 -5.74 0.40
C ALA A 36 -0.25 -4.42 0.92
N ALA A 37 1.04 -4.42 1.23
CA ALA A 37 1.80 -3.22 1.58
C ALA A 37 2.82 -2.95 0.48
N PHE A 38 2.79 -1.73 -0.07
CA PHE A 38 3.74 -1.26 -1.06
C PHE A 38 4.68 -0.25 -0.40
N ALA A 39 5.98 -0.51 -0.50
CA ALA A 39 6.96 0.53 -0.25
C ALA A 39 6.82 1.59 -1.34
N CYS A 40 6.65 2.84 -0.92
CA CYS A 40 6.46 3.98 -1.81
C CYS A 40 7.64 4.94 -1.66
N ASN A 41 8.34 5.17 -2.77
CA ASN A 41 9.37 6.20 -2.92
C ASN A 41 9.12 6.93 -4.23
N ASN A 42 8.08 7.76 -4.25
CA ASN A 42 7.56 8.41 -5.46
C ASN A 42 7.18 7.42 -6.57
N ASN A 43 6.71 6.23 -6.18
CA ASN A 43 6.22 5.25 -7.14
C ASN A 43 4.85 5.68 -7.68
N VAL A 44 4.62 5.38 -8.95
CA VAL A 44 3.30 5.40 -9.57
C VAL A 44 2.73 3.99 -9.45
N ILE A 45 1.61 3.84 -8.75
CA ILE A 45 0.93 2.54 -8.60
C ILE A 45 -0.41 2.63 -9.33
N GLU A 46 -0.60 1.80 -10.34
CA GLU A 46 -1.86 1.70 -11.08
C GLU A 46 -2.64 0.48 -10.63
N LEU A 47 -3.94 0.67 -10.38
CA LEU A 47 -4.87 -0.36 -9.91
C LEU A 47 -6.08 -0.43 -10.84
N SER A 48 -6.51 -1.63 -11.23
CA SER A 48 -7.66 -1.78 -12.15
C SER A 48 -8.97 -1.28 -11.53
N THR A 49 -9.34 -1.70 -10.32
CA THR A 49 -10.50 -1.14 -9.58
C THR A 49 -10.37 -1.37 -8.08
N LEU A 50 -10.32 -0.30 -7.29
CA LEU A 50 -10.27 -0.37 -5.83
C LEU A 50 -11.05 0.81 -5.20
N ASN A 51 -11.76 0.56 -4.11
CA ASN A 51 -12.41 1.62 -3.34
C ASN A 51 -11.35 2.39 -2.52
N HIS A 52 -11.36 3.71 -2.59
CA HIS A 52 -10.42 4.58 -1.88
C HIS A 52 -10.43 4.40 -0.36
N VAL A 53 -11.56 3.98 0.22
CA VAL A 53 -11.68 3.70 1.67
C VAL A 53 -10.78 2.52 2.10
N LEU A 54 -10.39 1.65 1.17
CA LEU A 54 -9.56 0.48 1.41
C LEU A 54 -8.06 0.76 1.24
N ILE A 55 -7.69 2.03 1.17
CA ILE A 55 -6.33 2.49 0.92
C ILE A 55 -5.89 3.32 2.11
N THR A 56 -4.75 2.98 2.68
CA THR A 56 -4.14 3.73 3.78
C THR A 56 -2.72 4.11 3.41
N HIS A 57 -2.40 5.39 3.57
CA HIS A 57 -1.06 5.90 3.39
C HIS A 57 -0.39 5.92 4.76
N ILE A 58 0.65 5.12 4.94
CA ILE A 58 1.39 5.04 6.19
C ILE A 58 2.56 5.99 6.12
N ASN A 59 2.47 7.08 6.89
CA ASN A 59 3.56 8.05 7.01
C ASN A 59 4.70 7.55 7.89
N ARG A 60 5.85 8.21 7.79
CA ARG A 60 7.07 7.82 8.53
C ARG A 60 6.90 7.90 10.05
N ASN A 61 6.07 8.83 10.54
CA ASN A 61 5.82 8.98 11.97
C ASN A 61 5.07 7.76 12.52
N ILE A 62 4.05 7.27 11.84
CA ILE A 62 3.31 6.06 12.23
C ILE A 62 4.24 4.84 12.28
N ILE A 63 5.12 4.68 11.29
CA ILE A 63 6.12 3.60 11.29
C ILE A 63 7.03 3.73 12.49
N ASN A 64 7.56 4.93 12.75
CA ASN A 64 8.44 5.17 13.89
C ASN A 64 7.74 4.92 15.22
N ASP A 65 6.50 5.37 15.38
CA ASP A 65 5.69 5.16 16.59
C ASP A 65 5.45 3.67 16.83
N TYR A 66 5.16 2.91 15.78
CA TYR A 66 5.01 1.46 15.86
C TYR A 66 6.33 0.77 16.23
N LEU A 67 7.46 1.18 15.63
CA LEU A 67 8.77 0.66 15.98
C LEU A 67 9.13 0.98 17.44
N LEU A 68 8.84 2.19 17.91
CA LEU A 68 9.02 2.58 19.31
C LEU A 68 8.13 1.76 20.24
N PHE A 69 6.89 1.48 19.85
CA PHE A 69 5.99 0.58 20.58
C PHE A 69 6.57 -0.83 20.69
N LEU A 70 7.06 -1.40 19.58
CA LEU A 70 7.69 -2.73 19.58
C LEU A 70 9.00 -2.77 20.38
N ASN A 71 9.76 -1.66 20.39
CA ASN A 71 11.04 -1.55 21.09
C ASN A 71 10.88 -1.29 22.59
N LYS A 72 9.67 -0.93 23.05
CA LYS A 72 9.34 -1.00 24.48
C LYS A 72 9.17 -2.47 24.84
N ASN A 73 10.24 -3.07 25.35
CA ASN A 73 10.34 -4.45 25.85
C ASN A 73 8.98 -5.05 26.29
N LEU A 74 8.57 -6.10 25.57
CA LEU A 74 7.86 -7.24 26.16
C LEU A 74 8.76 -7.92 27.20
#